data_AF-A0A959JC00-F1
#
_entry.id   AF-A0A959JC00-F1
#
_cell.length_a   1.000
_cell.length_b   1.000
_cell.length_c   1.000
_cell.angle_alpha   90.00
_cell.angle_beta   90.00
_cell.angle_gamma   90.00
#
_symmetry.space_group_name_H-M   'P 1'
#
loop_
_entity.id
_entity.type
_entity.pdbx_description
1 polymer ?
#
loop_
_entity_poly.entity_id
_entity_poly.type
_entity_poly.pdbx_seq_one_letter_code
_entity_poly.pdbx_strand_id
1 'polypeptide(L)'
;LHEGTFRKYHPELNLANTANEFLTIARDAAKRIMDSGIYSIYSTGNPEEDYYQLFVQGDLEGNPEVILANIYDFSKNRNAGYRYEIQDYEQSPSRDLIQSYLMEDGSRFTDHAGYEKLQYVDEFKNRDPRMAQTLAYPGWINYADRQSTPNIQELNKNFTGYAQIKGYVNSVEQADYESVDLPVLRYAEALLTYAEASAELGSLTQADLDNTVNVLRDRVGMAHLDMALANSDPDALLMAKFPDVTGANRGVILEIRRERRIEMALEGRRFDDLMRWHAGKLLEVKPVGMYFPGLGKYDLTGDGIPDIILIPQSASIPDGEQKETNELGVKLVYYKAGLIDQDVTVFLENGEQGGQIVTQKLDRKFTEPRDYYRPVPFSETILNPNLVQPFGWN
;
A
#
# COMPACT_ATOMS: atom_id res chain seq x y z
N LEU A 1 7.92 -4.36 19.06
CA LEU A 1 6.73 -3.54 18.71
C LEU A 1 5.48 -4.39 18.72
N HIS A 2 5.40 -5.41 17.84
CA HIS A 2 4.25 -6.30 17.68
C HIS A 2 3.61 -6.74 18.98
N GLU A 3 4.35 -7.42 19.85
CA GLU A 3 3.83 -7.95 21.11
C GLU A 3 3.26 -6.86 22.02
N GLY A 4 3.91 -5.70 22.10
CA GLY A 4 3.47 -4.58 22.94
C GLY A 4 2.14 -4.00 22.46
N THR A 5 1.99 -3.75 21.16
CA THR A 5 0.73 -3.28 20.60
C THR A 5 -0.35 -4.36 20.65
N PHE A 6 -0.01 -5.62 20.39
CA PHE A 6 -0.95 -6.73 20.45
C PHE A 6 -1.54 -6.84 21.87
N ARG A 7 -0.70 -6.91 22.91
CA ARG A 7 -1.19 -6.95 24.30
C ARG A 7 -1.98 -5.72 24.72
N LYS A 8 -1.69 -4.55 24.14
CA LYS A 8 -2.41 -3.30 24.44
C LYS A 8 -3.84 -3.34 23.92
N TYR A 9 -4.05 -3.86 22.70
CA TYR A 9 -5.34 -3.81 22.02
C TYR A 9 -6.15 -5.11 22.10
N HIS A 10 -5.55 -6.23 22.51
CA HIS A 10 -6.19 -7.55 22.63
C HIS A 10 -6.39 -7.95 24.10
N PRO A 11 -7.58 -7.69 24.69
CA PRO A 11 -7.83 -7.90 26.12
C PRO A 11 -8.05 -9.36 26.50
N GLU A 12 -8.23 -10.27 25.54
CA GLU A 12 -8.72 -11.65 25.74
C GLU A 12 -7.87 -12.48 26.70
N LEU A 13 -6.55 -12.21 26.71
CA LEU A 13 -5.59 -12.90 27.58
C LEU A 13 -5.27 -12.13 28.87
N ASN A 14 -5.88 -10.96 29.10
CA ASN A 14 -5.62 -10.09 30.26
C ASN A 14 -4.14 -9.70 30.43
N LEU A 15 -3.44 -9.43 29.33
CA LEU A 15 -2.00 -9.11 29.31
C LEU A 15 -1.67 -7.62 29.14
N ALA A 16 -2.69 -6.75 29.09
CA ALA A 16 -2.51 -5.32 28.81
C ALA A 16 -1.54 -4.62 29.78
N ASN A 17 -1.47 -5.06 31.04
CA ASN A 17 -0.55 -4.52 32.05
C ASN A 17 0.94 -4.76 31.73
N THR A 18 1.26 -5.70 30.82
CA THR A 18 2.63 -5.99 30.38
C THR A 18 2.98 -5.34 29.03
N ALA A 19 2.01 -4.70 28.36
CA ALA A 19 2.22 -4.09 27.04
C ALA A 19 3.37 -3.06 27.03
N ASN A 20 3.43 -2.21 28.06
CA ASN A 20 4.43 -1.14 28.16
C ASN A 20 5.87 -1.66 28.26
N GLU A 21 6.09 -2.86 28.79
CA GLU A 21 7.41 -3.50 28.83
C GLU A 21 7.92 -3.77 27.40
N PHE A 22 7.10 -4.41 26.57
CA PHE A 22 7.45 -4.71 25.18
C PHE A 22 7.51 -3.46 24.29
N LEU A 23 6.68 -2.45 24.55
CA LEU A 23 6.78 -1.16 23.86
C LEU A 23 8.08 -0.44 24.23
N THR A 24 8.49 -0.48 25.50
CA THR A 24 9.77 0.08 25.95
C THR A 24 10.95 -0.62 25.28
N ILE A 25 10.95 -1.96 25.24
CA ILE A 25 11.96 -2.75 24.53
C ILE A 25 12.02 -2.34 23.05
N ALA A 26 10.87 -2.17 22.39
CA ALA A 26 10.79 -1.77 20.99
C ALA A 26 11.36 -0.37 20.75
N ARG A 27 10.94 0.62 21.55
CA ARG A 27 11.42 2.00 21.50
C ARG A 27 12.94 2.03 21.69
N ASP A 28 13.44 1.39 22.73
CA ASP A 28 14.86 1.45 23.09
C ASP A 28 15.72 0.71 22.05
N ALA A 29 15.26 -0.42 21.52
CA ALA A 29 15.96 -1.12 20.44
C ALA A 29 16.05 -0.29 19.16
N ALA A 30 14.94 0.35 18.74
CA ALA A 30 14.93 1.25 17.59
C ALA A 30 15.81 2.47 17.82
N LYS A 31 15.75 3.07 19.02
CA LYS A 31 16.60 4.20 19.40
C LYS A 31 18.08 3.87 19.30
N ARG A 32 18.53 2.68 19.70
CA ARG A 32 19.95 2.28 19.52
C ARG A 32 20.37 2.24 18.05
N ILE A 33 19.48 1.83 17.14
CA ILE A 33 19.77 1.84 15.70
C ILE A 33 19.91 3.29 15.23
N MET A 34 18.99 4.17 15.65
CA MET A 34 19.04 5.60 15.33
C MET A 34 20.32 6.27 15.87
N ASP A 35 20.61 6.06 17.15
CA ASP A 35 21.76 6.65 17.83
C ASP A 35 23.11 6.08 17.36
N SER A 36 23.10 4.97 16.61
CA SER A 36 24.34 4.37 16.09
C SER A 36 25.03 5.24 15.04
N GLY A 37 24.26 6.09 14.32
CA GLY A 37 24.75 6.87 13.18
C GLY A 37 25.23 6.03 11.99
N ILE A 38 24.96 4.72 11.98
CA ILE A 38 25.39 3.80 10.91
C ILE A 38 24.47 3.91 9.68
N TYR A 39 23.18 4.18 9.90
CA TYR A 39 22.15 4.19 8.86
C TYR A 39 21.54 5.58 8.70
N SER A 40 21.10 5.89 7.48
CA SER A 40 20.32 7.08 7.16
C SER A 40 19.29 6.77 6.08
N ILE A 41 18.27 7.60 5.93
CA ILE A 41 17.31 7.46 4.84
C ILE A 41 18.03 7.67 3.49
N TYR A 42 17.73 6.81 2.51
CA TYR A 42 18.29 6.91 1.18
C TYR A 42 17.72 8.15 0.50
N SER A 43 18.60 9.03 0.06
CA SER A 43 18.22 10.20 -0.72
C SER A 43 19.38 10.62 -1.61
N THR A 44 19.06 10.94 -2.86
CA THR A 44 19.98 11.57 -3.82
C THR A 44 19.68 13.06 -4.01
N GLY A 45 18.71 13.59 -3.25
CA GLY A 45 18.18 14.94 -3.40
C GLY A 45 17.09 15.05 -4.46
N ASN A 46 16.51 13.93 -4.91
CA ASN A 46 15.46 13.87 -5.93
C ASN A 46 14.16 13.27 -5.33
N PRO A 47 13.30 14.12 -4.70
CA PRO A 47 12.12 13.64 -3.99
C PRO A 47 11.13 12.81 -4.82
N GLU A 48 11.07 13.07 -6.13
CA GLU A 48 10.19 12.39 -7.08
C GLU A 48 10.68 10.99 -7.50
N GLU A 49 11.93 10.62 -7.17
CA GLU A 49 12.53 9.36 -7.61
C GLU A 49 13.17 8.56 -6.47
N ASP A 50 13.66 9.21 -5.42
CA ASP A 50 14.45 8.58 -4.35
C ASP A 50 13.75 7.37 -3.71
N TYR A 51 12.44 7.43 -3.52
CA TYR A 51 11.69 6.33 -2.93
C TYR A 51 11.57 5.14 -3.89
N TYR A 52 11.28 5.36 -5.18
CA TYR A 52 11.24 4.31 -6.20
C TYR A 52 12.63 3.68 -6.40
N GLN A 53 13.68 4.50 -6.49
CA GLN A 53 15.05 4.07 -6.74
C GLN A 53 15.58 3.12 -5.66
N LEU A 54 15.13 3.24 -4.42
CA LEU A 54 15.48 2.28 -3.35
C LEU A 54 15.13 0.83 -3.70
N PHE A 55 14.08 0.60 -4.48
CA PHE A 55 13.54 -0.74 -4.75
C PHE A 55 13.93 -1.30 -6.13
N VAL A 56 14.67 -0.54 -6.93
CA VAL A 56 15.11 -0.97 -8.28
C VAL A 56 16.63 -0.99 -8.45
N GLN A 57 17.36 -0.90 -7.33
CA GLN A 57 18.82 -1.02 -7.30
C GLN A 57 19.25 -2.48 -7.50
N GLY A 58 20.22 -2.72 -8.39
CA GLY A 58 20.86 -4.03 -8.57
C GLY A 58 22.00 -4.31 -7.58
N ASP A 59 22.31 -3.35 -6.71
CA ASP A 59 23.30 -3.49 -5.65
C ASP A 59 22.90 -2.58 -4.47
N LEU A 60 22.50 -3.20 -3.37
CA LEU A 60 22.22 -2.49 -2.12
C LEU A 60 23.43 -2.46 -1.17
N GLU A 61 24.59 -2.99 -1.57
CA GLU A 61 25.82 -2.87 -0.80
C GLU A 61 26.25 -1.39 -0.69
N GLY A 62 26.31 -0.88 0.53
CA GLY A 62 26.62 0.53 0.79
C GLY A 62 25.43 1.49 0.70
N ASN A 63 24.22 1.00 0.39
CA ASN A 63 23.01 1.80 0.57
C ASN A 63 22.82 2.09 2.08
N PRO A 64 22.76 3.38 2.50
CA PRO A 64 22.76 3.74 3.92
C PRO A 64 21.44 3.43 4.63
N GLU A 65 20.35 3.16 3.90
CA GLU A 65 19.05 2.84 4.49
C GLU A 65 18.89 1.34 4.75
N VAL A 66 19.58 0.49 4.01
CA VAL A 66 19.35 -0.95 4.03
C VAL A 66 20.15 -1.63 5.15
N ILE A 67 19.43 -2.34 6.03
CA ILE A 67 20.01 -3.09 7.16
C ILE A 67 20.20 -4.56 6.78
N LEU A 68 19.24 -5.13 6.03
CA LEU A 68 19.27 -6.50 5.53
C LEU A 68 18.63 -6.52 4.14
N ALA A 69 19.29 -7.17 3.18
CA ALA A 69 18.77 -7.38 1.83
C ALA A 69 18.97 -8.82 1.35
N ASN A 70 18.12 -9.23 0.42
CA ASN A 70 18.38 -10.37 -0.45
C ASN A 70 19.11 -9.86 -1.70
N ILE A 71 20.34 -10.34 -1.88
CA ILE A 71 21.19 -9.96 -3.01
C ILE A 71 20.92 -10.86 -4.22
N TYR A 72 20.82 -10.33 -5.42
CA TYR A 72 20.63 -11.10 -6.66
C TYR A 72 21.72 -10.79 -7.68
N ASP A 73 22.08 -11.78 -8.49
CA ASP A 73 23.11 -11.65 -9.52
C ASP A 73 22.81 -12.67 -10.62
N PHE A 74 22.24 -12.18 -11.71
CA PHE A 74 21.86 -12.98 -12.87
C PHE A 74 23.05 -13.75 -13.45
N SER A 75 24.26 -13.16 -13.44
CA SER A 75 25.47 -13.81 -13.96
C SER A 75 25.92 -15.01 -13.12
N LYS A 76 25.50 -15.07 -11.86
CA LYS A 76 25.77 -16.16 -10.91
C LYS A 76 24.58 -17.13 -10.78
N ASN A 77 23.56 -17.03 -11.64
CA ASN A 77 22.31 -17.81 -11.57
C ASN A 77 21.55 -17.62 -10.24
N ARG A 78 21.61 -16.42 -9.66
CA ARG A 78 20.79 -16.04 -8.50
C ARG A 78 19.80 -14.96 -8.95
N ASN A 79 18.66 -15.40 -9.46
CA ASN A 79 17.69 -14.53 -10.13
C ASN A 79 16.62 -14.03 -9.15
N ALA A 80 16.25 -12.75 -9.27
CA ALA A 80 15.22 -12.14 -8.46
C ALA A 80 13.82 -12.70 -8.76
N GLY A 81 13.48 -12.89 -10.05
CA GLY A 81 12.14 -13.32 -10.48
C GLY A 81 11.00 -12.33 -10.19
N TYR A 82 11.27 -11.25 -9.44
CA TYR A 82 10.27 -10.36 -8.88
C TYR A 82 9.45 -9.62 -9.94
N ARG A 83 10.05 -9.29 -11.09
CA ARG A 83 9.36 -8.62 -12.19
C ARG A 83 8.12 -9.39 -12.67
N TYR A 84 8.15 -10.72 -12.67
CA TYR A 84 7.03 -11.52 -13.19
C TYR A 84 5.82 -11.55 -12.24
N GLU A 85 6.00 -11.16 -10.97
CA GLU A 85 4.93 -11.10 -9.98
C GLU A 85 4.26 -9.70 -9.94
N ILE A 86 4.88 -8.69 -10.55
CA ILE A 86 4.41 -7.30 -10.56
C ILE A 86 3.81 -6.93 -11.93
N GLN A 87 2.69 -6.21 -11.90
CA GLN A 87 1.86 -5.91 -13.09
C GLN A 87 1.27 -7.16 -13.78
N ASP A 88 1.25 -8.30 -13.08
CA ASP A 88 0.54 -9.50 -13.51
C ASP A 88 -0.78 -9.68 -12.74
N TYR A 89 -1.47 -10.81 -12.90
CA TYR A 89 -2.78 -11.10 -12.32
C TYR A 89 -2.83 -11.16 -10.77
N GLU A 90 -1.69 -11.09 -10.08
CA GLU A 90 -1.61 -11.36 -8.64
C GLU A 90 -1.72 -10.11 -7.76
N GLN A 91 -1.13 -8.98 -8.16
CA GLN A 91 -1.02 -7.77 -7.34
C GLN A 91 -1.90 -6.65 -7.88
N SER A 92 -2.94 -6.29 -7.13
CA SER A 92 -3.89 -5.22 -7.47
C SER A 92 -4.14 -4.33 -6.24
N PRO A 93 -3.28 -3.31 -6.00
CA PRO A 93 -3.48 -2.29 -4.98
C PRO A 93 -4.91 -1.74 -4.91
N SER A 94 -5.56 -1.85 -3.75
CA SER A 94 -6.93 -1.37 -3.60
C SER A 94 -7.00 0.16 -3.54
N ARG A 95 -8.13 0.71 -3.97
CA ARG A 95 -8.42 2.14 -3.86
C ARG A 95 -8.29 2.68 -2.43
N ASP A 96 -8.53 1.84 -1.42
CA ASP A 96 -8.34 2.21 -0.01
C ASP A 96 -6.86 2.56 0.31
N LEU A 97 -5.90 1.93 -0.35
CA LEU A 97 -4.49 2.32 -0.26
C LEU A 97 -4.25 3.65 -0.99
N ILE A 98 -4.78 3.78 -2.20
CA ILE A 98 -4.66 4.99 -3.04
C ILE A 98 -5.15 6.25 -2.30
N GLN A 99 -6.28 6.13 -1.61
CA GLN A 99 -6.89 7.23 -0.86
C GLN A 99 -6.25 7.45 0.53
N SER A 100 -5.30 6.60 0.94
CA SER A 100 -4.54 6.80 2.17
C SER A 100 -3.35 7.75 1.99
N TYR A 101 -2.82 7.89 0.78
CA TYR A 101 -1.80 8.89 0.47
C TYR A 101 -2.37 10.29 0.74
N LEU A 102 -1.58 11.19 1.30
CA LEU A 102 -2.02 12.56 1.54
C LEU A 102 -1.95 13.38 0.23
N MET A 103 -2.42 14.61 0.30
CA MET A 103 -2.07 15.64 -0.68
C MET A 103 -0.62 16.07 -0.46
N GLU A 104 0.01 16.66 -1.47
CA GLU A 104 1.40 17.15 -1.43
C GLU A 104 1.63 18.14 -0.28
N ASP A 105 0.63 18.97 0.04
CA ASP A 105 0.66 19.92 1.16
C ASP A 105 0.46 19.27 2.55
N GLY A 106 0.30 17.95 2.60
CA GLY A 106 0.06 17.17 3.81
C GLY A 106 -1.39 17.13 4.27
N SER A 107 -2.33 17.78 3.58
CA SER A 107 -3.76 17.67 3.87
C SER A 107 -4.32 16.30 3.48
N ARG A 108 -5.46 15.93 4.06
CA ARG A 108 -6.10 14.64 3.81
C ARG A 108 -6.79 14.68 2.46
N PHE A 109 -6.46 13.72 1.59
CA PHE A 109 -7.17 13.52 0.34
C PHE A 109 -8.69 13.36 0.55
N THR A 110 -9.09 12.72 1.64
CA THR A 110 -10.50 12.43 1.98
C THR A 110 -11.29 13.65 2.47
N ASP A 111 -10.64 14.79 2.69
CA ASP A 111 -11.34 16.04 3.03
C ASP A 111 -11.87 16.76 1.76
N HIS A 112 -11.41 16.35 0.57
CA HIS A 112 -11.93 16.88 -0.69
C HIS A 112 -13.35 16.38 -0.96
N ALA A 113 -14.26 17.31 -1.29
CA ALA A 113 -15.63 16.96 -1.63
C ALA A 113 -15.69 16.03 -2.85
N GLY A 114 -16.35 14.88 -2.69
CA GLY A 114 -16.52 13.90 -3.77
C GLY A 114 -15.27 13.08 -4.08
N TYR A 115 -14.30 13.00 -3.16
CA TYR A 115 -13.09 12.19 -3.31
C TYR A 115 -13.40 10.73 -3.69
N GLU A 116 -14.55 10.18 -3.29
CA GLU A 116 -14.98 8.81 -3.60
C GLU A 116 -15.32 8.60 -5.08
N LYS A 117 -15.49 9.68 -5.86
CA LYS A 117 -15.88 9.67 -7.26
C LYS A 117 -14.83 10.28 -8.19
N LEU A 118 -13.66 10.64 -7.68
CA LEU A 118 -12.56 11.06 -8.54
C LEU A 118 -12.15 9.91 -9.46
N GLN A 119 -11.95 10.23 -10.73
CA GLN A 119 -11.45 9.28 -11.73
C GLN A 119 -9.93 9.15 -11.61
N TYR A 120 -9.38 8.10 -12.21
CA TYR A 120 -7.97 7.72 -12.08
C TYR A 120 -7.01 8.90 -12.24
N VAL A 121 -7.13 9.71 -13.31
CA VAL A 121 -6.23 10.85 -13.55
C VAL A 121 -6.32 11.89 -12.43
N ASP A 122 -7.52 12.19 -11.94
CA ASP A 122 -7.73 13.19 -10.88
C ASP A 122 -7.23 12.72 -9.52
N GLU A 123 -7.25 11.41 -9.27
CA GLU A 123 -6.72 10.85 -8.02
C GLU A 123 -5.20 11.02 -7.90
N PHE A 124 -4.46 11.18 -9.00
CA PHE A 124 -3.00 11.36 -8.96
C PHE A 124 -2.54 12.82 -8.87
N LYS A 125 -3.46 13.79 -8.86
CA LYS A 125 -3.09 15.22 -8.82
C LYS A 125 -2.69 15.68 -7.42
N ASN A 126 -1.53 16.35 -7.33
CA ASN A 126 -1.00 16.99 -6.12
C ASN A 126 -1.00 16.04 -4.90
N ARG A 127 -0.50 14.82 -5.10
CA ARG A 127 -0.46 13.78 -4.07
C ARG A 127 0.95 13.65 -3.49
N ASP A 128 1.04 12.97 -2.35
CA ASP A 128 2.31 12.47 -1.83
C ASP A 128 3.14 11.80 -2.95
N PRO A 129 4.37 12.26 -3.24
CA PRO A 129 5.19 11.74 -4.34
C PRO A 129 5.45 10.23 -4.28
N ARG A 130 5.34 9.62 -3.09
CA ARG A 130 5.44 8.14 -2.97
C ARG A 130 4.32 7.43 -3.71
N MET A 131 3.18 8.08 -3.97
CA MET A 131 2.08 7.49 -4.73
C MET A 131 2.52 7.17 -6.16
N ALA A 132 3.10 8.15 -6.86
CA ALA A 132 3.63 7.99 -8.23
C ALA A 132 4.93 7.16 -8.28
N GLN A 133 5.58 6.93 -7.14
CA GLN A 133 6.73 6.04 -7.03
C GLN A 133 6.36 4.61 -6.60
N THR A 134 5.12 4.40 -6.13
CA THR A 134 4.60 3.08 -5.76
C THR A 134 3.75 2.46 -6.86
N LEU A 135 3.02 3.30 -7.60
CA LEU A 135 1.99 2.91 -8.55
C LEU A 135 2.26 3.53 -9.91
N ALA A 136 1.92 2.81 -10.98
CA ALA A 136 1.89 3.37 -12.31
C ALA A 136 0.90 4.54 -12.31
N TYR A 137 1.38 5.73 -12.63
CA TYR A 137 0.64 6.98 -12.61
C TYR A 137 0.27 7.41 -14.05
N PRO A 138 -0.72 8.30 -14.23
CA PRO A 138 -1.01 8.90 -15.53
C PRO A 138 0.25 9.56 -16.11
N GLY A 139 0.71 9.08 -17.27
CA GLY A 139 1.93 9.56 -17.93
C GLY A 139 3.15 8.66 -17.72
N TRP A 140 3.09 7.66 -16.84
CA TRP A 140 4.17 6.70 -16.64
C TRP A 140 4.41 5.89 -17.92
N ILE A 141 5.66 5.81 -18.38
CA ILE A 141 6.04 5.05 -19.58
C ILE A 141 6.68 3.73 -19.17
N ASN A 142 6.13 2.61 -19.66
CA ASN A 142 6.71 1.28 -19.46
C ASN A 142 7.73 0.95 -20.58
N TYR A 143 8.98 1.34 -20.36
CA TYR A 143 10.09 1.03 -21.28
C TYR A 143 10.35 -0.48 -21.38
N ALA A 144 10.01 -1.23 -20.34
CA ALA A 144 10.19 -2.67 -20.27
C ALA A 144 9.38 -3.44 -21.34
N ASP A 145 8.31 -2.82 -21.85
CA ASP A 145 7.48 -3.31 -22.96
C ASP A 145 7.87 -2.69 -24.33
N ARG A 146 9.00 -1.98 -24.39
CA ARG A 146 9.46 -1.22 -25.56
C ARG A 146 8.45 -0.16 -26.03
N GLN A 147 7.65 0.35 -25.11
CA GLN A 147 6.71 1.43 -25.38
C GLN A 147 7.44 2.78 -25.31
N SER A 148 7.00 3.73 -26.14
CA SER A 148 7.46 5.12 -26.12
C SER A 148 6.34 6.11 -25.76
N THR A 149 5.22 5.58 -25.30
CA THR A 149 3.99 6.31 -24.98
C THR A 149 3.56 5.91 -23.57
N PRO A 150 2.79 6.76 -22.87
CA PRO A 150 2.27 6.44 -21.55
C PRO A 150 1.55 5.09 -21.52
N ASN A 151 1.76 4.35 -20.43
CA ASN A 151 1.19 3.03 -20.22
C ASN A 151 -0.30 3.14 -19.90
N ILE A 152 -1.14 2.49 -20.70
CA ILE A 152 -2.58 2.37 -20.43
C ILE A 152 -2.80 1.22 -19.44
N GLN A 153 -3.50 1.47 -18.34
CA GLN A 153 -3.78 0.45 -17.33
C GLN A 153 -4.64 -0.69 -17.92
N GLU A 154 -4.15 -1.93 -17.79
CA GLU A 154 -4.85 -3.12 -18.28
C GLU A 154 -5.91 -3.61 -17.27
N LEU A 155 -7.17 -3.21 -17.47
CA LEU A 155 -8.27 -3.53 -16.54
C LEU A 155 -8.70 -5.01 -16.53
N ASN A 156 -8.18 -5.82 -17.46
CA ASN A 156 -8.42 -7.26 -17.54
C ASN A 156 -7.33 -8.12 -16.87
N LYS A 157 -6.23 -7.50 -16.42
CA LYS A 157 -5.16 -8.17 -15.68
C LYS A 157 -5.02 -7.61 -14.26
N ASN A 158 -5.19 -6.29 -14.12
CA ASN A 158 -5.23 -5.63 -12.82
C ASN A 158 -6.68 -5.33 -12.43
N PHE A 159 -7.24 -6.14 -11.54
CA PHE A 159 -8.66 -6.10 -11.19
C PHE A 159 -9.08 -4.88 -10.37
N THR A 160 -8.14 -4.04 -9.95
CA THR A 160 -8.44 -2.75 -9.32
C THR A 160 -8.18 -1.55 -10.24
N GLY A 161 -7.49 -1.76 -11.36
CA GLY A 161 -6.97 -0.73 -12.24
C GLY A 161 -5.68 -0.05 -11.76
N TYR A 162 -5.22 -0.25 -10.52
CA TYR A 162 -3.97 0.37 -10.05
C TYR A 162 -2.81 -0.61 -10.13
N ALA A 163 -1.87 -0.42 -11.05
CA ALA A 163 -0.66 -1.25 -11.14
C ALA A 163 0.44 -0.80 -10.18
N GLN A 164 1.08 -1.76 -9.50
CA GLN A 164 2.31 -1.52 -8.73
C GLN A 164 3.50 -1.29 -9.67
N ILE A 165 4.34 -0.30 -9.35
CA ILE A 165 5.66 -0.14 -9.96
C ILE A 165 6.80 -0.21 -8.94
N LYS A 166 6.49 -0.19 -7.64
CA LYS A 166 7.50 -0.38 -6.59
C LYS A 166 8.22 -1.72 -6.79
N GLY A 167 9.53 -1.66 -6.98
CA GLY A 167 10.38 -2.81 -7.30
C GLY A 167 10.18 -3.42 -8.69
N TYR A 168 9.44 -2.73 -9.57
CA TYR A 168 9.38 -3.05 -10.99
C TYR A 168 10.55 -2.37 -11.71
N VAL A 169 11.58 -3.13 -12.06
CA VAL A 169 12.71 -2.60 -12.85
C VAL A 169 12.24 -2.34 -14.28
N ASN A 170 12.10 -1.05 -14.62
CA ASN A 170 11.64 -0.57 -15.92
C ASN A 170 12.73 -0.63 -17.01
N SER A 171 13.23 -1.84 -17.29
CA SER A 171 14.28 -2.11 -18.29
C SER A 171 13.88 -3.26 -19.22
N VAL A 172 14.40 -3.24 -20.45
CA VAL A 172 14.27 -4.35 -21.41
C VAL A 172 15.35 -5.42 -21.21
N GLU A 173 16.41 -5.09 -20.47
CA GLU A 173 17.56 -5.97 -20.30
C GLU A 173 17.32 -6.94 -19.14
N GLN A 174 17.37 -8.24 -19.44
CA GLN A 174 17.13 -9.30 -18.45
C GLN A 174 18.08 -9.25 -17.26
N ALA A 175 19.35 -8.92 -17.53
CA ALA A 175 20.33 -8.82 -16.47
C ALA A 175 19.96 -7.75 -15.43
N ASP A 176 19.32 -6.65 -15.83
CA ASP A 176 18.93 -5.57 -14.92
C ASP A 176 17.83 -6.04 -13.97
N TYR A 177 16.72 -6.57 -14.51
CA TYR A 177 15.55 -6.90 -13.71
C TYR A 177 15.65 -8.24 -12.97
N GLU A 178 16.57 -9.13 -13.37
CA GLU A 178 16.86 -10.37 -12.63
C GLU A 178 17.95 -10.20 -11.56
N SER A 179 18.70 -9.10 -11.58
CA SER A 179 19.73 -8.78 -10.57
C SER A 179 19.28 -7.72 -9.56
N VAL A 180 17.99 -7.38 -9.52
CA VAL A 180 17.46 -6.40 -8.56
C VAL A 180 17.55 -6.94 -7.13
N ASP A 181 18.18 -6.19 -6.24
CA ASP A 181 18.29 -6.51 -4.83
C ASP A 181 17.01 -6.12 -4.10
N LEU A 182 16.59 -6.94 -3.11
CA LEU A 182 15.37 -6.70 -2.35
C LEU A 182 15.68 -6.34 -0.89
N PRO A 183 15.32 -5.13 -0.42
CA PRO A 183 15.46 -4.77 0.98
C PRO A 183 14.46 -5.57 1.84
N VAL A 184 14.95 -6.18 2.91
CA VAL A 184 14.16 -6.99 3.87
C VAL A 184 13.91 -6.23 5.17
N LEU A 185 14.96 -5.57 5.67
CA LEU A 185 14.92 -4.68 6.81
C LEU A 185 15.64 -3.38 6.45
N ARG A 186 14.98 -2.26 6.71
CA ARG A 186 15.47 -0.93 6.35
C ARG A 186 15.25 0.08 7.48
N TYR A 187 16.06 1.13 7.49
CA TYR A 187 16.14 2.10 8.57
C TYR A 187 14.81 2.80 8.85
N ALA A 188 13.98 3.04 7.83
CA ALA A 188 12.63 3.56 8.01
C ALA A 188 11.76 2.72 8.96
N GLU A 189 11.94 1.39 9.00
CA GLU A 189 11.20 0.53 9.94
C GLU A 189 11.63 0.79 11.40
N ALA A 190 12.90 1.12 11.63
CA ALA A 190 13.38 1.55 12.94
C ALA A 190 12.77 2.91 13.33
N LEU A 191 12.77 3.88 12.42
CA LEU A 191 12.17 5.21 12.66
C LEU A 191 10.68 5.11 13.03
N LEU A 192 9.91 4.36 12.23
CA LEU A 192 8.48 4.14 12.49
C LEU A 192 8.25 3.34 13.78
N THR A 193 9.12 2.38 14.10
CA THR A 193 9.03 1.62 15.36
C THR A 193 9.25 2.53 16.57
N TYR A 194 10.24 3.43 16.51
CA TYR A 194 10.50 4.38 17.59
C TYR A 194 9.33 5.36 17.77
N ALA A 195 8.84 5.94 16.67
CA ALA A 195 7.72 6.87 16.70
C ALA A 195 6.46 6.22 17.29
N GLU A 196 6.07 5.05 16.77
CA GLU A 196 4.88 4.35 17.22
C GLU A 196 4.99 3.92 18.69
N ALA A 197 6.10 3.29 19.09
CA ALA A 197 6.28 2.86 20.48
C ALA A 197 6.27 4.03 21.45
N SER A 198 6.91 5.15 21.10
CA SER A 198 6.91 6.37 21.93
C SER A 198 5.52 6.99 22.02
N ALA A 199 4.75 6.99 20.93
CA ALA A 199 3.38 7.49 20.90
C ALA A 199 2.47 6.64 21.80
N GLU A 200 2.58 5.31 21.69
CA GLU A 200 1.81 4.32 22.44
C GLU A 200 2.13 4.35 23.94
N LEU A 201 3.38 4.69 24.31
CA LEU A 201 3.83 4.91 25.70
C LEU A 201 3.45 6.28 26.27
N GLY A 202 2.96 7.21 25.44
CA GLY A 202 2.66 8.57 25.86
C GLY A 202 3.89 9.47 26.03
N SER A 203 5.06 9.04 25.55
CA SER A 203 6.33 9.78 25.71
C SER A 203 6.81 10.48 24.45
N LEU A 204 6.07 10.38 23.34
CA LEU A 204 6.41 11.05 22.07
C LEU A 204 6.41 12.57 22.23
N THR A 205 7.39 13.21 21.59
CA THR A 205 7.51 14.67 21.43
C THR A 205 7.57 15.06 19.96
N GLN A 206 7.42 16.35 19.64
CA GLN A 206 7.62 16.85 18.27
C GLN A 206 9.05 16.55 17.78
N ALA A 207 10.07 16.70 18.65
CA ALA A 207 11.45 16.40 18.29
C ALA A 207 11.65 14.91 17.93
N ASP A 208 10.86 14.00 18.52
CA ASP A 208 10.91 12.59 18.14
C ASP A 208 10.35 12.38 16.74
N LEU A 209 9.28 13.09 16.35
CA LEU A 209 8.75 13.08 14.98
C LEU A 209 9.74 13.66 13.99
N ASP A 210 10.39 14.78 14.34
CA ASP A 210 11.40 15.46 13.54
C ASP A 210 12.60 14.55 13.24
N ASN A 211 12.94 13.65 14.18
CA ASN A 211 13.99 12.66 14.02
C ASN A 211 13.52 11.29 13.47
N THR A 212 12.23 11.14 13.16
CA THR A 212 11.66 9.88 12.64
C THR A 212 10.76 10.07 11.43
N VAL A 213 9.47 10.29 11.65
CA VAL A 213 8.46 10.42 10.60
C VAL A 213 8.80 11.57 9.65
N ASN A 214 9.26 12.70 10.16
CA ASN A 214 9.55 13.85 9.31
C ASN A 214 10.81 13.64 8.47
N VAL A 215 11.76 12.82 8.91
CA VAL A 215 12.89 12.37 8.07
C VAL A 215 12.41 11.58 6.85
N LEU A 216 11.36 10.77 7.00
CA LEU A 216 10.75 10.03 5.88
C LEU A 216 10.00 10.95 4.93
N ARG A 217 9.31 11.95 5.49
CA ARG A 217 8.55 12.95 4.72
C ARG A 217 9.50 13.89 3.97
N ASP A 218 10.63 14.25 4.57
CA ASP A 218 11.69 15.07 3.95
C ASP A 218 12.25 14.43 2.69
N ARG A 219 12.48 13.10 2.69
CA ARG A 219 12.97 12.37 1.49
C ARG A 219 12.10 12.63 0.27
N VAL A 220 10.80 12.82 0.46
CA VAL A 220 9.81 12.97 -0.61
C VAL A 220 9.13 14.33 -0.62
N GLY A 221 9.74 15.34 0.02
CA GLY A 221 9.24 16.72 0.01
C GLY A 221 7.88 16.93 0.67
N MET A 222 7.42 15.98 1.48
CA MET A 222 6.12 16.05 2.14
C MET A 222 6.15 16.98 3.36
N ALA A 223 5.05 17.70 3.59
CA ALA A 223 4.88 18.52 4.79
C ALA A 223 5.09 17.70 6.08
N HIS A 224 5.77 18.29 7.06
CA HIS A 224 6.06 17.63 8.33
C HIS A 224 4.79 17.28 9.11
N LEU A 225 4.82 16.15 9.83
CA LEU A 225 3.81 15.81 10.82
C LEU A 225 3.97 16.71 12.05
N ASP A 226 2.96 17.55 12.28
CA ASP A 226 2.83 18.34 13.50
C ASP A 226 1.97 17.58 14.53
N MET A 227 2.56 17.29 15.68
CA MET A 227 1.94 16.51 16.76
C MET A 227 0.73 17.22 17.37
N ALA A 228 0.78 18.55 17.52
CA ALA A 228 -0.30 19.31 18.13
C ALA A 228 -1.50 19.39 17.18
N LEU A 229 -1.24 19.66 15.90
CA LEU A 229 -2.26 19.67 14.86
C LEU A 229 -2.95 18.30 14.75
N ALA A 230 -2.16 17.23 14.62
CA ALA A 230 -2.69 15.87 14.49
C ALA A 230 -3.61 15.48 15.66
N ASN A 231 -3.26 15.87 16.90
CA ASN A 231 -4.08 15.58 18.08
C ASN A 231 -5.26 16.55 18.26
N SER A 232 -5.18 17.77 17.73
CA SER A 232 -6.28 18.76 17.81
C SER A 232 -7.44 18.44 16.88
N ASP A 233 -7.16 17.82 15.73
CA ASP A 233 -8.15 17.38 14.75
C ASP A 233 -7.79 15.97 14.24
N PRO A 234 -8.12 14.89 14.98
CA PRO A 234 -7.87 13.53 14.51
C PRO A 234 -8.76 13.15 13.30
N ASP A 235 -8.19 12.46 12.31
CA ASP A 235 -8.92 12.03 11.11
C ASP A 235 -10.10 11.10 11.45
N ALA A 236 -11.33 11.52 11.10
CA ALA A 236 -12.55 10.76 11.34
C ALA A 236 -12.59 9.39 10.67
N LEU A 237 -12.06 9.26 9.46
CA LEU A 237 -11.99 8.02 8.71
C LEU A 237 -10.95 7.07 9.32
N LEU A 238 -9.79 7.58 9.77
CA LEU A 238 -8.84 6.74 10.50
C LEU A 238 -9.38 6.33 11.88
N MET A 239 -10.07 7.23 12.58
CA MET A 239 -10.75 6.92 13.84
C MET A 239 -11.78 5.79 13.68
N ALA A 240 -12.53 5.78 12.58
CA ALA A 240 -13.48 4.72 12.26
C ALA A 240 -12.76 3.39 11.93
N LYS A 241 -11.61 3.45 11.27
CA LYS A 241 -10.79 2.27 10.92
C LYS A 241 -10.06 1.67 12.13
N PHE A 242 -9.73 2.48 13.12
CA PHE A 242 -8.95 2.09 14.30
C PHE A 242 -9.65 2.58 15.59
N PRO A 243 -10.84 2.04 15.92
CA PRO A 243 -11.67 2.55 17.00
C PRO A 243 -11.02 2.43 18.39
N ASP A 244 -10.13 1.46 18.59
CA ASP A 244 -9.49 1.20 19.88
C ASP A 244 -8.35 2.18 20.22
N VAL A 245 -7.91 3.00 19.25
CA VAL A 245 -6.95 4.07 19.51
C VAL A 245 -7.66 5.21 20.23
N THR A 246 -7.32 5.42 21.50
CA THR A 246 -7.93 6.42 22.38
C THR A 246 -6.87 7.22 23.14
N GLY A 247 -7.30 8.27 23.86
CA GLY A 247 -6.41 9.11 24.68
C GLY A 247 -5.80 10.31 23.94
N ALA A 248 -4.92 11.03 24.63
CA ALA A 248 -4.38 12.32 24.16
C ALA A 248 -3.53 12.21 22.89
N ASN A 249 -2.89 11.06 22.65
CA ASN A 249 -2.08 10.79 21.46
C ASN A 249 -2.87 10.13 20.32
N ARG A 250 -4.22 10.11 20.39
CA ARG A 250 -5.04 9.42 19.39
C ARG A 250 -4.73 9.89 17.97
N GLY A 251 -4.72 11.20 17.74
CA GLY A 251 -4.49 11.76 16.41
C GLY A 251 -3.11 11.44 15.85
N VAL A 252 -2.06 11.67 16.64
CA VAL A 252 -0.68 11.39 16.20
C VAL A 252 -0.42 9.88 16.01
N ILE A 253 -1.01 8.99 16.81
CA ILE A 253 -0.92 7.54 16.59
C ILE A 253 -1.55 7.18 15.24
N LEU A 254 -2.73 7.70 14.92
CA LEU A 254 -3.41 7.42 13.66
C LEU A 254 -2.58 7.88 12.45
N GLU A 255 -1.98 9.06 12.52
CA GLU A 255 -1.11 9.56 11.45
C GLU A 255 0.21 8.77 11.34
N ILE A 256 0.81 8.30 12.44
CA ILE A 256 1.95 7.37 12.41
C ILE A 256 1.55 6.04 11.73
N ARG A 257 0.33 5.54 11.98
CA ARG A 257 -0.18 4.33 11.29
C ARG A 257 -0.42 4.57 9.81
N ARG A 258 -0.86 5.76 9.40
CA ARG A 258 -0.97 6.17 7.99
C ARG A 258 0.42 6.20 7.37
N GLU A 259 1.37 6.89 7.99
CA GLU A 259 2.75 7.00 7.51
C GLU A 259 3.37 5.61 7.33
N ARG A 260 3.22 4.72 8.32
CA ARG A 260 3.68 3.33 8.20
C ARG A 260 3.03 2.58 7.04
N ARG A 261 1.73 2.78 6.80
CA ARG A 261 1.00 2.17 5.68
C ARG A 261 1.58 2.62 4.34
N ILE A 262 1.86 3.91 4.19
CA ILE A 262 2.38 4.50 2.96
C ILE A 262 3.84 4.12 2.76
N GLU A 263 4.66 4.31 3.79
CA GLU A 263 6.08 4.04 3.75
C GLU A 263 6.36 2.56 3.47
N MET A 264 5.58 1.64 4.03
CA MET A 264 5.75 0.18 3.89
C MET A 264 4.79 -0.45 2.88
N ALA A 265 4.17 0.35 2.01
CA ALA A 265 3.22 -0.14 1.02
C ALA A 265 3.88 -1.24 0.16
N LEU A 266 3.19 -2.38 0.02
CA LEU A 266 3.60 -3.52 -0.81
C LEU A 266 4.88 -4.24 -0.35
N GLU A 267 5.31 -4.03 0.91
CA GLU A 267 6.46 -4.72 1.55
C GLU A 267 6.04 -5.84 2.52
N GLY A 268 4.81 -6.36 2.40
CA GLY A 268 4.32 -7.48 3.21
C GLY A 268 4.02 -7.18 4.69
N ARG A 269 4.04 -5.91 5.13
CA ARG A 269 3.83 -5.53 6.54
C ARG A 269 2.37 -5.34 6.95
N ARG A 270 1.48 -5.03 5.99
CA ARG A 270 0.12 -4.55 6.29
C ARG A 270 -0.73 -5.55 7.07
N PHE A 271 -0.63 -6.84 6.77
CA PHE A 271 -1.41 -7.86 7.49
C PHE A 271 -1.04 -7.91 8.97
N ASP A 272 0.24 -8.02 9.29
CA ASP A 272 0.73 -8.07 10.67
C ASP A 272 0.41 -6.78 11.44
N ASP A 273 0.47 -5.63 10.76
CA ASP A 273 0.03 -4.35 11.33
C ASP A 273 -1.45 -4.35 11.70
N LEU A 274 -2.34 -4.86 10.84
CA LEU A 274 -3.76 -4.98 11.15
C LEU A 274 -4.03 -5.93 12.32
N MET A 275 -3.29 -7.04 12.40
CA MET A 275 -3.45 -8.01 13.49
C MET A 275 -3.05 -7.39 14.83
N ARG A 276 -1.85 -6.80 14.93
CA ARG A 276 -1.35 -6.23 16.19
C ARG A 276 -2.08 -4.97 16.65
N TRP A 277 -2.81 -4.30 15.75
CA TRP A 277 -3.62 -3.13 16.05
C TRP A 277 -5.08 -3.43 16.38
N HIS A 278 -5.48 -4.71 16.41
CA HIS A 278 -6.88 -5.12 16.57
C HIS A 278 -7.78 -4.49 15.49
N ALA A 279 -7.30 -4.53 14.24
CA ALA A 279 -7.96 -3.93 13.08
C ALA A 279 -8.33 -4.98 12.01
N GLY A 280 -8.52 -6.24 12.43
CA GLY A 280 -8.87 -7.36 11.57
C GLY A 280 -10.21 -7.20 10.85
N LYS A 281 -11.17 -6.46 11.43
CA LYS A 281 -12.42 -6.10 10.75
C LYS A 281 -12.23 -5.34 9.44
N LEU A 282 -11.11 -4.65 9.25
CA LEU A 282 -10.80 -4.02 7.96
C LEU A 282 -10.59 -5.04 6.84
N LEU A 283 -10.30 -6.31 7.15
CA LEU A 283 -10.21 -7.38 6.17
C LEU A 283 -11.59 -7.82 5.65
N GLU A 284 -12.69 -7.46 6.33
CA GLU A 284 -14.06 -7.69 5.85
C GLU A 284 -14.44 -6.74 4.70
N VAL A 285 -13.79 -5.57 4.64
CA VAL A 285 -14.00 -4.58 3.57
C VAL A 285 -13.50 -5.14 2.25
N LYS A 286 -14.40 -5.22 1.26
CA LYS A 286 -14.06 -5.70 -0.08
C LYS A 286 -13.09 -4.71 -0.75
N PRO A 287 -11.98 -5.17 -1.31
CA PRO A 287 -11.14 -4.33 -2.14
C PRO A 287 -11.91 -3.85 -3.37
N VAL A 288 -11.85 -2.55 -3.60
CA VAL A 288 -12.45 -1.88 -4.77
C VAL A 288 -11.35 -1.17 -5.57
N GLY A 289 -11.60 -0.99 -6.86
CA GLY A 289 -10.69 -0.35 -7.80
C GLY A 289 -11.14 1.04 -8.23
N MET A 290 -10.61 1.49 -9.37
CA MET A 290 -10.94 2.77 -10.03
C MET A 290 -12.44 3.03 -10.10
N TYR A 291 -12.81 4.31 -10.07
CA TYR A 291 -14.19 4.75 -10.29
C TYR A 291 -14.43 5.11 -11.75
N PHE A 292 -15.55 4.63 -12.29
CA PHE A 292 -16.07 5.04 -13.59
C PHE A 292 -17.50 5.57 -13.44
N PRO A 293 -17.86 6.75 -13.98
CA PRO A 293 -19.22 7.28 -13.89
C PRO A 293 -20.26 6.48 -14.70
N GLY A 294 -19.84 5.61 -15.62
CA GLY A 294 -20.73 4.77 -16.43
C GLY A 294 -20.00 4.11 -17.60
N LEU A 295 -20.75 3.70 -18.62
CA LEU A 295 -20.17 3.37 -19.93
C LEU A 295 -19.64 4.64 -20.62
N GLY A 296 -18.62 4.50 -21.45
CA GLY A 296 -18.03 5.65 -22.14
C GLY A 296 -16.53 5.52 -22.38
N LYS A 297 -15.95 6.59 -22.91
CA LYS A 297 -14.52 6.69 -23.20
C LYS A 297 -13.80 7.37 -22.05
N TYR A 298 -12.60 6.90 -21.73
CA TYR A 298 -11.83 7.38 -20.59
C TYR A 298 -10.36 7.55 -20.94
N ASP A 299 -9.81 8.68 -20.50
CA ASP A 299 -8.38 8.97 -20.47
C ASP A 299 -7.78 8.35 -19.19
N LEU A 300 -6.80 7.47 -19.38
CA LEU A 300 -6.02 6.84 -18.31
C LEU A 300 -4.53 7.24 -18.36
N THR A 301 -4.12 8.05 -19.33
CA THR A 301 -2.73 8.51 -19.48
C THR A 301 -2.54 9.96 -19.02
N GLY A 302 -3.63 10.71 -18.86
CA GLY A 302 -3.64 12.08 -18.37
C GLY A 302 -3.34 13.13 -19.44
N ASP A 303 -3.35 12.75 -20.72
CA ASP A 303 -3.09 13.65 -21.85
C ASP A 303 -4.36 14.35 -22.38
N GLY A 304 -5.53 14.06 -21.79
CA GLY A 304 -6.82 14.58 -22.18
C GLY A 304 -7.47 13.84 -23.35
N ILE A 305 -6.84 12.79 -23.86
CA ILE A 305 -7.29 11.99 -25.00
C ILE A 305 -7.73 10.61 -24.48
N PRO A 306 -8.91 10.11 -24.85
CA PRO A 306 -9.32 8.80 -24.37
C PRO A 306 -8.40 7.66 -24.84
N ASP A 307 -8.16 6.72 -23.93
CA ASP A 307 -7.34 5.52 -24.12
C ASP A 307 -8.19 4.25 -24.18
N ILE A 308 -9.27 4.23 -23.39
CA ILE A 308 -10.15 3.08 -23.27
C ILE A 308 -11.60 3.44 -23.54
N ILE A 309 -12.42 2.44 -23.81
CA ILE A 309 -13.87 2.54 -23.89
C ILE A 309 -14.55 1.37 -23.17
N LEU A 310 -15.46 1.70 -22.26
CA LEU A 310 -16.37 0.77 -21.60
C LEU A 310 -17.66 0.67 -22.41
N ILE A 311 -17.99 -0.53 -22.87
CA ILE A 311 -19.17 -0.82 -23.69
C ILE A 311 -20.18 -1.73 -22.94
N PRO A 312 -21.47 -1.71 -23.31
CA PRO A 312 -22.47 -2.54 -22.65
C PRO A 312 -22.20 -4.04 -22.85
N GLN A 313 -22.69 -4.88 -21.95
CA GLN A 313 -22.53 -6.34 -22.03
C GLN A 313 -23.01 -6.90 -23.38
N SER A 314 -24.13 -6.36 -23.87
CA SER A 314 -24.78 -6.78 -25.12
C SER A 314 -24.02 -6.40 -26.39
N ALA A 315 -23.05 -5.50 -26.31
CA ALA A 315 -22.25 -5.09 -27.45
C ALA A 315 -21.12 -6.09 -27.72
N SER A 316 -20.69 -6.18 -28.99
CA SER A 316 -19.48 -6.91 -29.36
C SER A 316 -18.30 -5.95 -29.40
N ILE A 317 -17.15 -6.41 -28.90
CA ILE A 317 -15.89 -5.68 -29.12
C ILE A 317 -15.57 -5.75 -30.62
N PRO A 318 -15.36 -4.61 -31.32
CA PRO A 318 -15.01 -4.62 -32.74
C PRO A 318 -13.69 -5.34 -32.98
N ASP A 319 -13.55 -5.91 -34.18
CA ASP A 319 -12.27 -6.45 -34.65
C ASP A 319 -11.19 -5.36 -34.64
N GLY A 320 -9.93 -5.75 -34.53
CA GLY A 320 -8.81 -4.82 -34.36
C GLY A 320 -8.79 -3.68 -35.39
N GLU A 321 -9.12 -3.93 -36.65
CA GLU A 321 -9.18 -2.89 -37.71
C GLU A 321 -10.39 -1.95 -37.63
N GLN A 322 -11.43 -2.34 -36.90
CA GLN A 322 -12.66 -1.57 -36.73
C GLN A 322 -12.70 -0.78 -35.41
N LYS A 323 -11.71 -0.98 -34.53
CA LYS A 323 -11.59 -0.20 -33.30
C LYS A 323 -11.37 1.26 -33.61
N GLU A 324 -12.02 2.11 -32.83
CA GLU A 324 -11.82 3.56 -32.92
C GLU A 324 -10.35 3.91 -32.65
N THR A 325 -9.83 4.84 -33.44
CA THR A 325 -8.51 5.42 -33.28
C THR A 325 -8.66 6.82 -32.70
N ASN A 326 -7.94 7.10 -31.61
CA ASN A 326 -7.95 8.40 -30.96
C ASN A 326 -7.14 9.45 -31.75
N GLU A 327 -7.08 10.67 -31.22
CA GLU A 327 -6.41 11.80 -31.88
C GLU A 327 -4.90 11.61 -32.06
N LEU A 328 -4.28 10.67 -31.33
CA LEU A 328 -2.86 10.31 -31.45
C LEU A 328 -2.58 9.18 -32.44
N GLY A 329 -3.62 8.64 -33.11
CA GLY A 329 -3.44 7.50 -33.99
C GLY A 329 -3.39 6.15 -33.25
N VAL A 330 -3.74 6.10 -31.97
CA VAL A 330 -3.73 4.89 -31.14
C VAL A 330 -5.14 4.29 -31.08
N LYS A 331 -5.26 2.97 -31.23
CA LYS A 331 -6.54 2.26 -31.14
C LYS A 331 -7.01 2.19 -29.69
N LEU A 332 -8.26 2.55 -29.41
CA LEU A 332 -8.83 2.46 -28.06
C LEU A 332 -8.86 1.00 -27.55
N VAL A 333 -8.63 0.82 -26.26
CA VAL A 333 -8.83 -0.48 -25.59
C VAL A 333 -10.29 -0.64 -25.19
N TYR A 334 -10.93 -1.73 -25.61
CA TYR A 334 -12.35 -1.97 -25.37
C TYR A 334 -12.52 -2.96 -24.21
N TYR A 335 -13.39 -2.62 -23.28
CA TYR A 335 -13.84 -3.53 -22.22
C TYR A 335 -15.35 -3.58 -22.18
N LYS A 336 -15.90 -4.79 -22.02
CA LYS A 336 -17.30 -4.92 -21.61
C LYS A 336 -17.39 -4.65 -20.12
N ALA A 337 -18.32 -3.80 -19.71
CA ALA A 337 -18.57 -3.50 -18.31
C ALA A 337 -19.97 -3.99 -17.88
N GLY A 338 -20.08 -4.40 -16.63
CA GLY A 338 -21.30 -4.96 -16.08
C GLY A 338 -21.15 -5.37 -14.61
N LEU A 339 -22.12 -6.12 -14.10
CA LEU A 339 -22.07 -6.69 -12.76
C LEU A 339 -21.09 -7.88 -12.71
N ILE A 340 -20.59 -8.19 -11.51
CA ILE A 340 -19.55 -9.23 -11.30
C ILE A 340 -19.99 -10.67 -11.66
N ASP A 341 -21.28 -10.91 -11.84
CA ASP A 341 -21.83 -12.22 -12.26
C ASP A 341 -22.22 -12.27 -13.75
N GLN A 342 -21.85 -11.26 -14.52
CA GLN A 342 -22.06 -11.20 -15.96
C GLN A 342 -20.79 -11.58 -16.72
N ASP A 343 -20.97 -12.04 -17.97
CA ASP A 343 -19.88 -12.34 -18.90
C ASP A 343 -19.28 -11.04 -19.47
N VAL A 344 -18.52 -10.35 -18.63
CA VAL A 344 -17.87 -9.06 -18.89
C VAL A 344 -16.45 -9.06 -18.30
N THR A 345 -15.66 -8.03 -18.62
CA THR A 345 -14.26 -7.94 -18.19
C THR A 345 -14.05 -6.95 -17.05
N VAL A 346 -14.83 -5.86 -17.02
CA VAL A 346 -14.75 -4.83 -15.98
C VAL A 346 -16.03 -4.89 -15.15
N PHE A 347 -15.89 -5.25 -13.88
CA PHE A 347 -17.03 -5.38 -12.97
C PHE A 347 -17.23 -4.08 -12.20
N LEU A 348 -18.35 -3.40 -12.46
CA LEU A 348 -18.68 -2.13 -11.80
C LEU A 348 -19.78 -2.35 -10.77
N GLU A 349 -19.69 -1.62 -9.66
CA GLU A 349 -20.63 -1.70 -8.52
C GLU A 349 -22.11 -1.61 -8.96
N ASN A 350 -22.43 -0.71 -9.90
CA ASN A 350 -23.79 -0.49 -10.41
C ASN A 350 -23.95 -0.98 -11.87
N GLY A 351 -23.11 -1.93 -12.29
CA GLY A 351 -23.10 -2.46 -13.66
C GLY A 351 -22.83 -1.36 -14.69
N GLU A 352 -23.64 -1.31 -15.75
CA GLU A 352 -23.49 -0.32 -16.83
C GLU A 352 -23.72 1.14 -16.37
N GLN A 353 -24.29 1.35 -15.17
CA GLN A 353 -24.47 2.69 -14.58
C GLN A 353 -23.22 3.21 -13.84
N GLY A 354 -22.11 2.46 -13.85
CA GLY A 354 -20.84 2.91 -13.27
C GLY A 354 -20.65 2.52 -11.81
N GLY A 355 -19.79 3.24 -11.12
CA GLY A 355 -19.32 2.95 -9.77
C GLY A 355 -17.86 2.54 -9.73
N GLN A 356 -17.43 2.06 -8.57
CA GLN A 356 -16.09 1.53 -8.38
C GLN A 356 -15.96 0.16 -9.05
N ILE A 357 -14.77 -0.20 -9.51
CA ILE A 357 -14.49 -1.59 -9.89
C ILE A 357 -14.63 -2.48 -8.64
N VAL A 358 -15.32 -3.60 -8.78
CA VAL A 358 -15.51 -4.60 -7.73
C VAL A 358 -14.66 -5.83 -8.03
N THR A 359 -13.88 -6.29 -7.06
CA THR A 359 -12.95 -7.42 -7.24
C THR A 359 -13.54 -8.77 -6.82
N GLN A 360 -14.61 -8.77 -6.02
CA GLN A 360 -15.18 -9.99 -5.46
C GLN A 360 -16.66 -9.83 -5.09
N LYS A 361 -17.42 -10.94 -5.21
CA LYS A 361 -18.82 -11.02 -4.77
C LYS A 361 -18.95 -11.41 -3.30
N LEU A 362 -18.09 -12.35 -2.87
CA LEU A 362 -18.19 -12.95 -1.54
C LEU A 362 -17.90 -11.94 -0.44
N ASP A 363 -18.75 -11.94 0.58
CA ASP A 363 -18.49 -11.23 1.82
C ASP A 363 -17.36 -11.95 2.57
N ARG A 364 -16.39 -11.16 3.03
CA ARG A 364 -15.33 -11.65 3.90
C ARG A 364 -15.84 -11.61 5.33
N LYS A 365 -15.47 -12.61 6.13
CA LYS A 365 -15.81 -12.67 7.54
C LYS A 365 -14.53 -12.80 8.35
N PHE A 366 -14.38 -11.92 9.34
CA PHE A 366 -13.32 -11.94 10.33
C PHE A 366 -13.95 -12.15 11.71
N THR A 367 -13.72 -13.31 12.30
CA THR A 367 -14.34 -13.73 13.56
C THR A 367 -13.43 -13.39 14.73
N GLU A 368 -13.86 -12.44 15.56
CA GLU A 368 -13.10 -12.01 16.73
C GLU A 368 -13.54 -12.82 17.98
N PRO A 369 -12.59 -13.21 18.85
CA PRO A 369 -11.15 -13.00 18.72
C PRO A 369 -10.42 -14.07 17.91
N ARG A 370 -11.10 -15.15 17.49
CA ARG A 370 -10.52 -16.34 16.84
C ARG A 370 -9.43 -16.01 15.81
N ASP A 371 -9.76 -15.18 14.82
CA ASP A 371 -8.92 -14.96 13.63
C ASP A 371 -7.67 -14.11 13.92
N TYR A 372 -7.54 -13.52 15.12
CA TYR A 372 -6.31 -12.90 15.60
C TYR A 372 -5.30 -13.92 16.16
N TYR A 373 -5.75 -15.11 16.51
CA TYR A 373 -4.93 -16.17 17.08
C TYR A 373 -4.76 -17.30 16.06
N ARG A 374 -3.53 -17.79 15.89
CA ARG A 374 -3.30 -18.94 15.01
C ARG A 374 -3.78 -20.23 15.71
N PRO A 375 -4.38 -21.18 14.97
CA PRO A 375 -4.72 -22.48 15.53
C PRO A 375 -3.44 -23.21 15.94
N VAL A 376 -3.54 -24.03 16.97
CA VAL A 376 -2.48 -25.00 17.28
C VAL A 376 -2.49 -26.06 16.18
N PRO A 377 -1.34 -26.40 15.55
CA PRO A 377 -1.32 -27.44 14.53
C PRO A 377 -1.89 -28.76 15.07
N PHE A 378 -2.78 -29.40 14.30
CA PHE A 378 -3.49 -30.59 14.75
C PHE A 378 -2.53 -31.72 15.19
N SER A 379 -1.40 -31.89 14.50
CA SER A 379 -0.35 -32.83 14.88
C SER A 379 0.18 -32.60 16.30
N GLU A 380 0.33 -31.34 16.71
CA GLU A 380 0.82 -30.98 18.05
C GLU A 380 -0.23 -31.31 19.13
N THR A 381 -1.53 -31.13 18.81
CA THR A 381 -2.62 -31.51 19.74
C THR A 381 -2.72 -33.02 19.96
N ILE A 382 -2.27 -33.84 19.01
CA ILE A 382 -2.18 -35.30 19.16
C ILE A 382 -0.98 -35.66 20.03
N LEU A 383 0.17 -35.02 19.81
CA LEU A 383 1.41 -35.31 20.54
C LEU A 383 1.34 -34.86 22.01
N ASN A 384 0.69 -33.74 22.28
CA ASN A 384 0.50 -33.21 23.62
C ASN A 384 -0.99 -32.89 23.86
N PRO A 385 -1.72 -33.78 24.55
CA PRO A 385 -3.15 -33.58 24.80
C PRO A 385 -3.47 -32.40 25.72
N ASN A 386 -2.46 -31.75 26.31
CA ASN A 386 -2.64 -30.51 27.08
C ASN A 386 -2.70 -29.26 26.18
N LEU A 387 -2.33 -29.36 24.91
CA LEU A 387 -2.47 -28.26 23.95
C LEU A 387 -3.92 -28.19 23.47
N VAL A 388 -4.60 -27.11 23.85
CA VAL A 388 -5.98 -26.83 23.44
C VAL A 388 -6.01 -25.73 22.38
N GLN A 389 -6.99 -25.79 21.49
CA GLN A 389 -7.20 -24.76 20.48
C GLN A 389 -7.58 -23.43 21.14
N PRO A 390 -6.98 -22.29 20.72
CA PRO A 390 -7.41 -20.98 21.20
C PRO A 390 -8.78 -20.62 20.60
N PHE A 391 -9.58 -19.87 21.33
CA PHE A 391 -10.72 -19.07 20.85
C PHE A 391 -11.48 -19.58 19.60
N GLY A 392 -12.31 -20.62 19.70
CA GLY A 392 -13.23 -20.98 18.60
C GLY A 392 -12.58 -21.64 17.37
N TRP A 393 -11.36 -22.15 17.50
CA TRP A 393 -10.69 -23.05 16.53
C TRP A 393 -11.02 -24.55 16.74
N ASN A 394 -12.03 -24.85 17.56
CA ASN A 394 -12.40 -26.21 17.99
C ASN A 394 -13.34 -26.95 17.04
#